data_AF-A0A7R6VLT4-F1
#
_entry.id   AF-A0A7R6VLT4-F1
#
_cell.length_a   1.000
_cell.length_b   1.000
_cell.length_c   1.000
_cell.angle_alpha   90.00
_cell.angle_beta   90.00
_cell.angle_gamma   90.00
#
_symmetry.space_group_name_H-M   'P 1'
#
loop_
_entity.id
_entity.type
_entity.pdbx_description
1 polymer ?
#
loop_
_entity_poly.entity_id
_entity_poly.type
_entity_poly.pdbx_seq_one_letter_code
_entity_poly.pdbx_strand_id
1 'polypeptide(L)'
;MKKITLFFISVIFVVAASNADLIKASLFSLIVELLNRDNPYVQIYINSKEYQNIPKYIKKFKFTNNCVNADIIFVDSLSLLQKECIYDHKIFVTSYYDFVHNKDKVIGAFFWQKGRPTIIFNKKMLEYFGVKLPPKYNKYID
;
A
#
# COMPACT_ATOMS: atom_id res chain seq x y z
N MET A 1 -45.07 -14.29 -1.83
CA MET A 1 -43.78 -15.01 -1.74
C MET A 1 -42.74 -14.36 -2.65
N LYS A 2 -42.05 -13.29 -2.21
CA LYS A 2 -41.03 -12.56 -3.01
C LYS A 2 -39.92 -11.94 -2.13
N LYS A 3 -39.72 -12.42 -0.89
CA LYS A 3 -38.73 -11.85 0.06
C LYS A 3 -37.43 -12.66 0.20
N ILE A 4 -37.31 -13.81 -0.47
CA ILE A 4 -36.15 -14.72 -0.33
C ILE A 4 -35.03 -14.39 -1.33
N THR A 5 -35.33 -13.76 -2.46
CA THR A 5 -34.35 -13.46 -3.51
C THR A 5 -33.37 -12.34 -3.16
N LEU A 6 -33.73 -11.44 -2.23
CA LEU A 6 -32.85 -10.33 -1.84
C LEU A 6 -31.71 -10.77 -0.90
N PHE A 7 -31.88 -11.86 -0.15
CA PHE A 7 -30.90 -12.32 0.83
C PHE A 7 -29.71 -13.05 0.18
N PHE A 8 -29.92 -13.76 -0.92
CA PHE A 8 -28.84 -14.47 -1.62
C PHE A 8 -27.90 -13.52 -2.38
N ILE A 9 -28.41 -12.41 -2.90
CA ILE A 9 -27.58 -11.45 -3.65
C ILE A 9 -26.62 -10.71 -2.71
N SER A 10 -27.03 -10.38 -1.48
CA SER A 10 -26.15 -9.67 -0.54
C SER A 10 -24.97 -10.53 -0.07
N VAL A 11 -25.19 -11.83 0.16
CA VAL A 11 -24.14 -12.76 0.62
C VAL A 11 -23.01 -12.92 -0.41
N ILE A 12 -23.34 -12.99 -1.71
CA ILE A 12 -22.34 -13.16 -2.77
C ILE A 12 -21.43 -11.92 -2.88
N PHE A 13 -21.99 -10.72 -2.78
CA PHE A 13 -21.20 -9.47 -2.82
C PHE A 13 -20.21 -9.36 -1.65
N VAL A 14 -20.61 -9.78 -0.45
CA VAL A 14 -19.73 -9.74 0.74
C VAL A 14 -18.53 -10.67 0.59
N VAL A 15 -18.74 -11.89 0.07
CA VAL A 15 -17.65 -12.86 -0.13
C VAL A 15 -16.67 -12.41 -1.22
N ALA A 16 -17.16 -11.82 -2.30
CA ALA A 16 -16.30 -11.28 -3.35
C ALA A 16 -15.44 -10.10 -2.84
N ALA A 17 -16.04 -9.20 -2.06
CA ALA A 17 -15.32 -8.08 -1.44
C ALA A 17 -14.25 -8.57 -0.44
N SER A 18 -14.55 -9.57 0.40
CA SER A 18 -13.57 -10.11 1.35
C SER A 18 -12.37 -10.74 0.64
N ASN A 19 -12.58 -11.38 -0.51
CA ASN A 19 -11.48 -11.98 -1.28
C ASN A 19 -10.58 -10.92 -1.90
N ALA A 20 -11.14 -9.78 -2.36
CA ALA A 20 -10.34 -8.69 -2.88
C ALA A 20 -9.43 -8.08 -1.81
N ASP A 21 -9.94 -7.85 -0.60
CA ASP A 21 -9.16 -7.29 0.51
C ASP A 21 -8.05 -8.25 0.99
N LEU A 22 -8.29 -9.56 0.96
CA LEU A 22 -7.25 -10.56 1.24
C LEU A 22 -6.10 -10.52 0.22
N ILE A 23 -6.42 -10.39 -1.07
CA ILE A 23 -5.41 -10.24 -2.14
C ILE A 23 -4.63 -8.93 -1.93
N LYS A 24 -5.33 -7.82 -1.64
CA LYS A 24 -4.71 -6.54 -1.32
C LYS A 24 -3.74 -6.68 -0.14
N ALA A 25 -4.18 -7.31 0.95
CA ALA A 25 -3.38 -7.50 2.15
C ALA A 25 -2.13 -8.36 1.91
N SER A 26 -2.24 -9.38 1.06
CA SER A 26 -1.10 -10.21 0.64
C SER A 26 -0.06 -9.41 -0.15
N LEU A 27 -0.49 -8.64 -1.15
CA LEU A 27 0.39 -7.78 -1.94
C LEU A 27 0.99 -6.65 -1.11
N PHE A 28 0.19 -6.03 -0.25
CA PHE A 28 0.66 -5.03 0.70
C PHE A 28 1.76 -5.59 1.60
N SER A 29 1.54 -6.80 2.14
CA SER A 29 2.55 -7.49 2.96
C SER A 29 3.84 -7.74 2.20
N LEU A 30 3.73 -8.22 0.95
CA LEU A 30 4.89 -8.45 0.11
C LEU A 30 5.68 -7.16 -0.13
N ILE A 31 5.01 -6.05 -0.43
CA ILE A 31 5.67 -4.75 -0.63
C ILE A 31 6.44 -4.37 0.64
N VAL A 32 5.79 -4.42 1.81
CA VAL A 32 6.42 -4.07 3.09
C VAL A 32 7.66 -4.92 3.37
N GLU A 33 7.57 -6.24 3.16
CA GLU A 33 8.70 -7.16 3.34
C GLU A 33 9.85 -6.89 2.38
N LEU A 34 9.55 -6.50 1.14
CA LEU A 34 10.57 -6.13 0.16
C LEU A 34 11.33 -4.85 0.56
N LEU A 35 10.66 -3.91 1.22
CA LEU A 35 11.26 -2.63 1.62
C LEU A 35 12.01 -2.68 2.94
N ASN A 36 11.67 -3.62 3.82
CA ASN A 36 12.21 -3.71 5.19
C ASN A 36 12.68 -5.14 5.51
N ARG A 37 13.35 -5.80 4.55
CA ARG A 37 13.82 -7.19 4.68
C ARG A 37 14.60 -7.45 5.98
N ASP A 38 15.40 -6.47 6.41
CA ASP A 38 16.32 -6.63 7.54
C ASP A 38 15.72 -6.16 8.88
N ASN A 39 14.48 -5.65 8.90
CA ASN A 39 13.82 -5.17 10.11
C ASN A 39 12.51 -5.96 10.38
N PRO A 40 12.47 -6.80 11.43
CA PRO A 40 11.26 -7.55 11.78
C PRO A 40 10.15 -6.67 12.40
N TYR A 41 10.47 -5.46 12.86
CA TYR A 41 9.53 -4.54 13.51
C TYR A 41 9.27 -3.33 12.62
N VAL A 42 8.29 -3.45 11.73
CA VAL A 42 7.89 -2.37 10.83
C VAL A 42 6.65 -1.65 11.39
N GLN A 43 6.77 -0.33 11.55
CA GLN A 43 5.68 0.60 11.83
C GLN A 43 5.14 1.20 10.53
N ILE A 44 3.83 1.09 10.33
CA ILE A 44 3.18 1.50 9.09
C ILE A 44 2.10 2.52 9.38
N TYR A 45 2.15 3.64 8.68
CA TYR A 45 1.08 4.64 8.68
C TYR A 45 0.28 4.53 7.38
N ILE A 46 -1.05 4.55 7.50
CA ILE A 46 -1.96 4.50 6.35
C ILE A 46 -2.91 5.69 6.42
N ASN A 47 -2.84 6.55 5.42
CA ASN A 47 -3.82 7.60 5.13
C ASN A 47 -4.30 7.44 3.68
N SER A 48 -4.91 6.29 3.43
CA SER A 48 -5.46 5.92 2.13
C SER A 48 -6.81 5.23 2.31
N LYS A 49 -7.82 5.69 1.58
CA LYS A 49 -9.15 5.06 1.58
C LYS A 49 -9.09 3.62 1.04
N GLU A 50 -8.21 3.37 0.08
CA GLU A 50 -8.05 2.06 -0.56
C GLU A 50 -7.49 1.01 0.42
N TYR A 51 -6.59 1.43 1.34
CA TYR A 51 -5.86 0.51 2.21
C TYR A 51 -6.23 0.60 3.70
N GLN A 52 -7.17 1.46 4.10
CA GLN A 52 -7.55 1.64 5.52
C GLN A 52 -8.03 0.35 6.21
N ASN A 53 -8.55 -0.63 5.46
CA ASN A 53 -9.04 -1.90 6.02
C ASN A 53 -7.96 -2.98 6.14
N ILE A 54 -6.80 -2.79 5.50
CA ILE A 54 -5.70 -3.76 5.47
C ILE A 54 -5.22 -4.20 6.87
N PRO A 55 -5.14 -3.32 7.89
CA PRO A 55 -4.74 -3.74 9.24
C PRO A 55 -5.59 -4.88 9.82
N LYS A 56 -6.85 -5.07 9.38
CA LYS A 56 -7.72 -6.16 9.83
C LYS A 56 -7.22 -7.55 9.40
N TYR A 57 -6.43 -7.61 8.33
CA TYR A 57 -6.00 -8.85 7.68
C TYR A 57 -4.53 -9.21 7.96
N ILE A 58 -3.73 -8.26 8.47
CA ILE A 58 -2.30 -8.45 8.67
C ILE A 58 -1.93 -8.20 10.14
N LYS A 59 -1.51 -9.24 10.86
CA LYS A 59 -1.15 -9.15 12.29
C LYS A 59 0.34 -8.92 12.56
N LYS A 60 1.21 -9.16 11.56
CA LYS A 60 2.67 -9.17 11.74
C LYS A 60 3.32 -7.78 11.76
N PHE A 61 2.60 -6.74 11.36
CA PHE A 61 3.10 -5.36 11.36
C PHE A 61 2.42 -4.52 12.43
N LYS A 62 3.10 -3.47 12.88
CA LYS A 62 2.51 -2.49 13.78
C LYS A 62 1.96 -1.34 12.94
N PHE A 63 0.66 -1.06 13.09
CA PHE A 63 0.03 0.10 12.45
C PHE A 63 -0.02 1.26 13.43
N THR A 64 0.33 2.45 12.96
CA THR A 64 0.38 3.69 13.76
C THR A 64 -0.53 4.75 13.16
N ASN A 65 -1.10 5.60 14.03
CA ASN A 65 -1.86 6.77 13.62
C ASN A 65 -0.98 8.04 13.54
N ASN A 66 0.30 7.93 13.87
CA ASN A 66 1.27 9.01 13.77
C ASN A 66 2.29 8.68 12.67
N CYS A 67 2.33 9.49 11.62
CA CYS A 67 3.22 9.27 10.47
C CYS A 67 4.69 9.50 10.80
N VAL A 68 5.02 10.33 11.79
CA VAL A 68 6.41 10.64 12.18
C VAL A 68 7.15 9.41 12.70
N ASN A 69 6.42 8.44 13.24
CA ASN A 69 6.99 7.21 13.81
C ASN A 69 6.94 6.02 12.85
N ALA A 70 6.55 6.24 11.59
CA ALA A 70 6.37 5.16 10.63
C ALA A 70 7.66 4.88 9.85
N ASP A 71 7.92 3.62 9.53
CA ASP A 71 8.99 3.24 8.61
C ASP A 71 8.51 3.31 7.15
N ILE A 72 7.21 3.07 6.94
CA ILE A 72 6.56 3.11 5.63
C ILE A 72 5.22 3.84 5.76
N ILE A 73 4.95 4.70 4.78
CA ILE A 73 3.71 5.48 4.69
C ILE A 73 2.97 5.08 3.41
N PHE A 74 1.67 4.79 3.52
CA PHE A 74 0.76 4.68 2.37
C PHE A 74 -0.24 5.83 2.39
N VAL A 75 -0.27 6.64 1.35
CA VAL A 75 -1.12 7.84 1.30
C VAL A 75 -1.78 8.03 -0.06
N ASP A 76 -3.01 8.54 -0.09
CA ASP A 76 -3.68 8.87 -1.35
C ASP A 76 -3.03 10.08 -2.06
N SER A 77 -2.56 11.08 -1.30
CA SER A 77 -1.81 12.23 -1.80
C SER A 77 -0.87 12.80 -0.73
N LEU A 78 0.31 13.27 -1.13
CA LEU A 78 1.27 13.89 -0.21
C LEU A 78 0.72 15.17 0.45
N SER A 79 -0.28 15.83 -0.15
CA SER A 79 -0.92 17.00 0.45
C SER A 79 -1.68 16.67 1.74
N LEU A 80 -1.95 15.39 2.01
CA LEU A 80 -2.59 14.91 3.23
C LEU A 80 -1.58 14.64 4.36
N LEU A 81 -0.27 14.75 4.09
CA LEU A 81 0.79 14.54 5.07
C LEU A 81 1.25 15.86 5.67
N GLN A 82 1.62 15.80 6.95
CA GLN A 82 2.38 16.86 7.61
C GLN A 82 3.79 16.93 6.99
N LYS A 83 4.40 18.12 6.96
CA LYS A 83 5.69 18.33 6.29
C LYS A 83 6.79 17.43 6.85
N GLU A 84 6.76 17.16 8.15
CA GLU A 84 7.75 16.31 8.83
C GLU A 84 7.69 14.84 8.35
N CYS A 85 6.57 14.40 7.79
CA CYS A 85 6.37 13.03 7.31
C CYS A 85 6.72 12.84 5.82
N ILE A 86 7.09 13.92 5.11
CA ILE A 86 7.38 13.87 3.67
C ILE A 86 8.83 13.47 3.42
N TYR A 87 9.74 13.85 4.32
CA TYR A 87 11.16 13.58 4.17
C TYR A 87 11.57 12.37 5.02
N ASP A 88 12.51 11.58 4.52
CA ASP A 88 13.10 10.40 5.19
C ASP A 88 12.18 9.20 5.43
N HIS A 89 10.98 9.20 4.87
CA HIS A 89 10.04 8.07 4.96
C HIS A 89 9.90 7.35 3.62
N LYS A 90 9.78 6.02 3.66
CA LYS A 90 9.44 5.22 2.47
C LYS A 90 7.96 5.42 2.14
N ILE A 91 7.65 6.40 1.29
CA ILE A 91 6.27 6.75 0.94
C ILE A 91 5.79 6.02 -0.32
N PHE A 92 4.69 5.29 -0.19
CA PHE A 92 3.89 4.77 -1.28
C PHE A 92 2.64 5.61 -1.50
N VAL A 93 2.42 6.02 -2.75
CA VAL A 93 1.16 6.66 -3.16
C VAL A 93 0.19 5.66 -3.78
N THR A 94 -1.09 6.00 -3.78
CA THR A 94 -2.16 5.10 -4.28
C THR A 94 -2.71 5.50 -5.64
N SER A 95 -1.99 6.34 -6.38
CA SER A 95 -2.34 6.73 -7.74
C SER A 95 -1.10 6.89 -8.62
N TYR A 96 -1.26 6.66 -9.92
CA TYR A 96 -0.21 6.95 -10.91
C TYR A 96 0.06 8.45 -11.04
N TYR A 97 -0.98 9.28 -10.88
CA TYR A 97 -0.86 10.72 -10.97
C TYR A 97 0.09 11.26 -9.89
N ASP A 98 -0.14 10.89 -8.63
CA ASP A 98 0.69 11.33 -7.51
C ASP A 98 2.11 10.79 -7.60
N PHE A 99 2.28 9.60 -8.18
CA PHE A 99 3.60 9.01 -8.42
C PHE A 99 4.43 9.88 -9.36
N VAL A 100 3.85 10.26 -10.50
CA VAL A 100 4.55 11.07 -11.51
C VAL A 100 4.89 12.46 -10.98
N HIS A 101 3.98 13.10 -10.24
CA HIS A 101 4.18 14.46 -9.75
C HIS A 101 5.06 14.56 -8.50
N ASN A 102 5.33 13.44 -7.82
CA ASN A 102 6.13 13.41 -6.59
C ASN A 102 7.29 12.40 -6.66
N LYS A 103 7.83 12.13 -7.86
CA LYS A 103 8.93 11.17 -8.09
C LYS A 103 10.18 11.42 -7.23
N ASP A 104 10.40 12.63 -6.73
CA ASP A 104 11.53 12.96 -5.88
C ASP A 104 11.34 12.59 -4.41
N LYS A 105 10.12 12.19 -4.00
CA LYS A 105 9.73 11.96 -2.60
C LYS A 105 9.17 10.56 -2.34
N VAL A 106 8.63 9.90 -3.36
CA VAL A 106 7.93 8.62 -3.20
C VAL A 106 8.80 7.44 -3.64
N ILE A 107 8.86 6.41 -2.81
CA ILE A 107 9.58 5.18 -3.13
C ILE A 107 8.81 4.32 -4.14
N GLY A 108 7.51 4.54 -4.30
CA GLY A 108 6.71 3.82 -5.27
C GLY A 108 5.23 4.19 -5.25
N ALA A 109 4.47 3.44 -6.03
CA ALA A 109 3.03 3.52 -6.11
C ALA A 109 2.42 2.13 -6.05
N PHE A 110 1.28 2.00 -5.36
CA PHE A 110 0.50 0.77 -5.32
C PHE A 110 -0.98 1.14 -5.48
N PHE A 111 -1.56 0.76 -6.62
CA PHE A 111 -2.92 1.20 -6.99
C PHE A 111 -3.63 0.18 -7.86
N TRP A 112 -4.95 0.31 -7.98
CA TRP A 112 -5.76 -0.53 -8.84
C TRP A 112 -6.03 0.16 -10.17
N GLN A 113 -5.78 -0.54 -11.27
CA GLN A 113 -6.12 -0.09 -12.61
C GLN A 113 -6.91 -1.19 -13.32
N LYS A 114 -8.15 -0.87 -13.73
CA LYS A 114 -9.05 -1.82 -14.41
C LYS A 114 -9.21 -3.15 -13.65
N GLY A 115 -9.37 -3.06 -12.32
CA GLY A 115 -9.53 -4.21 -11.43
C GLY A 115 -8.26 -5.00 -11.13
N ARG A 116 -7.08 -4.56 -11.62
CA ARG A 116 -5.80 -5.24 -11.41
C ARG A 116 -4.88 -4.39 -10.51
N PRO A 117 -4.17 -5.02 -9.56
CA PRO A 117 -3.14 -4.34 -8.79
C PRO A 117 -1.98 -3.95 -9.71
N THR A 118 -1.51 -2.72 -9.55
CA THR A 118 -0.34 -2.16 -10.23
C THR A 118 0.62 -1.66 -9.17
N ILE A 119 1.88 -2.10 -9.29
CA ILE A 119 2.96 -1.71 -8.38
C ILE A 119 4.06 -1.11 -9.24
N ILE A 120 4.54 0.05 -8.82
CA ILE A 120 5.68 0.73 -9.43
C ILE A 120 6.64 1.10 -8.31
N PHE A 121 7.92 0.79 -8.47
CA PHE A 121 8.98 1.23 -7.59
C PHE A 121 9.81 2.30 -8.29
N ASN A 122 10.16 3.35 -7.56
CA ASN A 122 11.02 4.41 -8.07
C ASN A 122 12.48 4.03 -7.88
N LYS A 123 13.23 3.84 -8.97
CA LYS A 123 14.64 3.44 -8.89
C LYS A 123 15.49 4.38 -8.01
N LYS A 124 15.37 5.69 -8.23
CA LYS A 124 16.15 6.71 -7.51
C LYS A 124 15.89 6.65 -6.01
N MET A 125 14.63 6.47 -5.62
CA MET A 125 14.26 6.41 -4.20
C MET A 125 14.61 5.06 -3.57
N LEU A 126 14.53 3.95 -4.30
CA LEU A 126 15.08 2.66 -3.83
C LEU A 126 16.57 2.79 -3.50
N GLU A 127 17.34 3.42 -4.38
CA GLU A 127 18.77 3.68 -4.18
C GLU A 127 19.02 4.61 -2.99
N TYR A 128 18.26 5.72 -2.87
CA TYR A 128 18.33 6.64 -1.73
C TYR A 128 18.14 5.93 -0.38
N PHE A 129 17.17 5.02 -0.29
CA PHE A 129 16.88 4.27 0.92
C PHE A 129 17.74 2.99 1.07
N GLY A 130 18.68 2.73 0.15
CA GLY A 130 19.50 1.51 0.18
C GLY A 130 18.71 0.21 -0.03
N VAL A 131 17.49 0.27 -0.57
CA VAL A 131 16.62 -0.88 -0.76
C VAL A 131 17.00 -1.61 -2.05
N LYS A 132 17.42 -2.88 -1.91
CA LYS A 132 17.72 -3.76 -3.05
C LYS A 132 16.61 -4.79 -3.24
N LEU A 133 15.88 -4.66 -4.34
CA LEU A 133 14.86 -5.63 -4.71
C LEU A 133 15.50 -6.88 -5.35
N PRO A 134 14.93 -8.09 -5.12
CA PRO A 134 15.33 -9.29 -5.85
C PRO A 134 15.13 -9.12 -7.37
N PRO A 135 16.01 -9.70 -8.22
CA PRO A 135 15.99 -9.48 -9.68
C PRO A 135 14.63 -9.73 -10.36
N LYS A 136 13.84 -10.67 -9.83
CA LYS A 136 12.49 -10.97 -10.34
C LYS A 136 11.50 -9.80 -10.26
N TYR A 137 11.81 -8.76 -9.48
CA TYR A 137 10.99 -7.56 -9.35
C TYR A 137 11.50 -6.38 -10.18
N ASN A 138 12.59 -6.51 -10.93
CA ASN A 138 13.16 -5.42 -11.74
C ASN A 138 12.15 -4.87 -12.77
N LYS A 139 11.22 -5.70 -13.26
CA LYS A 139 10.16 -5.27 -14.19
C LYS A 139 9.15 -4.28 -13.59
N TYR A 140 9.15 -4.08 -12.28
CA TYR A 140 8.29 -3.13 -11.58
C TYR A 140 9.03 -1.85 -11.21
N ILE A 141 10.31 -1.71 -11.59
CA ILE A 141 11.10 -0.51 -11.34
C ILE A 141 10.96 0.42 -12.55
N ASP A 142 10.56 1.67 -12.29
CA ASP A 142 10.56 2.79 -13.24
C ASP A 142 11.87 3.59 -13.14
#